data_AF-A0A9D8TGX2-F1
#
_entry.id   AF-A0A9D8TGX2-F1
#
_cell.length_a   1.000
_cell.length_b   1.000
_cell.length_c   1.000
_cell.angle_alpha   90.00
_cell.angle_beta   90.00
_cell.angle_gamma   90.00
#
_symmetry.space_group_name_H-M   'P 1'
#
loop_
_entity.id
_entity.type
_entity.pdbx_description
1 polymer ?
#
loop_
_entity_poly.entity_id
_entity_poly.type
_entity_poly.pdbx_seq_one_letter_code
_entity_poly.pdbx_strand_id
1 'polypeptide(L)' 'MQRNLVQQTFVREHINDDVRDLALKAARYPDVDMADALVQIKGYQAIKQKVPAWYACESLQFPPTLSLEQSSSEA' A
#
# COMPACT_ATOMS: atom_id res chain seq x y z
N MET A 1 16.65 -3.88 -10.49
CA MET A 1 15.46 -4.45 -9.83
C MET A 1 14.26 -4.22 -10.73
N GLN A 2 13.71 -5.28 -11.30
CA GLN A 2 12.69 -5.20 -12.34
C GLN A 2 11.36 -4.79 -11.70
N ARG A 3 10.80 -3.66 -12.14
CA ARG A 3 9.50 -3.17 -11.67
C ARG A 3 8.43 -4.21 -12.04
N ASN A 4 7.75 -4.78 -11.04
CA ASN A 4 6.58 -5.63 -11.28
C ASN A 4 5.38 -4.70 -11.58
N LEU A 5 4.95 -4.67 -12.85
CA LEU A 5 3.83 -3.84 -13.31
C LEU A 5 2.50 -4.30 -12.71
N VAL A 6 2.30 -5.62 -12.57
CA VAL A 6 1.09 -6.20 -11.98
C VAL A 6 0.92 -5.71 -10.53
N GLN A 7 2.00 -5.69 -9.76
CA GLN A 7 1.99 -5.22 -8.38
C GLN A 7 1.67 -3.73 -8.26
N GLN A 8 2.30 -2.89 -9.09
CA GLN A 8 2.02 -1.45 -9.07
C GLN A 8 0.58 -1.14 -9.47
N THR A 9 0.06 -1.82 -10.49
CA THR A 9 -1.34 -1.68 -10.89
C THR A 9 -2.28 -2.11 -9.76
N PHE A 10 -2.05 -3.27 -9.16
CA PHE A 10 -2.84 -3.75 -8.03
C PHE A 10 -2.89 -2.74 -6.87
N VAL A 11 -1.73 -2.22 -6.45
CA VAL A 11 -1.65 -1.22 -5.37
C VAL A 11 -2.43 0.05 -5.71
N ARG A 12 -2.38 0.51 -6.96
CA ARG A 12 -3.09 1.72 -7.40
C ARG A 12 -4.60 1.52 -7.46
N GLU A 13 -5.05 0.38 -7.99
CA GLU A 13 -6.49 0.06 -8.09
C GLU A 13 -7.10 -0.11 -6.69
N HIS A 14 -6.37 -0.74 -5.77
CA HIS A 14 -6.84 -1.06 -4.43
C HIS A 14 -6.38 -0.06 -3.36
N ILE A 15 -5.87 1.12 -3.74
CA ILE A 15 -5.33 2.12 -2.81
C ILE A 15 -6.35 2.64 -1.79
N ASN A 16 -7.65 2.56 -2.11
CA ASN A 16 -8.74 3.00 -1.22
C ASN A 16 -9.49 1.82 -0.57
N ASP A 17 -9.11 0.58 -0.88
CA ASP A 17 -9.78 -0.62 -0.37
C ASP A 17 -9.24 -0.98 1.03
N ASP A 18 -10.02 -1.79 1.75
CA ASP A 18 -9.62 -2.30 3.07
C ASP A 18 -8.59 -3.43 2.93
N VAL A 19 -7.39 -3.21 3.48
CA VAL A 19 -6.27 -4.16 3.44
C VAL A 19 -6.59 -5.53 4.06
N ARG A 20 -7.50 -5.61 5.03
CA ARG A 20 -7.92 -6.87 5.65
C ARG A 20 -8.79 -7.68 4.70
N ASP A 21 -9.70 -7.03 3.98
CA ASP A 21 -10.52 -7.68 2.96
C ASP A 21 -9.66 -8.18 1.78
N LEU A 22 -8.67 -7.38 1.36
CA LEU A 22 -7.69 -7.79 0.34
C LEU A 22 -6.85 -8.99 0.78
N ALA A 23 -6.43 -9.05 2.05
CA ALA A 23 -5.70 -10.18 2.60
C ALA A 23 -6.51 -11.49 2.53
N LEU A 24 -7.83 -11.44 2.74
CA LEU A 24 -8.71 -12.60 2.59
C LEU A 24 -8.85 -13.05 1.14
N LYS A 25 -8.65 -12.13 0.18
CA LYS A 25 -8.70 -12.38 -1.26
C LYS A 25 -7.33 -12.73 -1.85
N ALA A 26 -6.27 -12.85 -1.05
CA ALA A 26 -4.90 -13.12 -1.50
C ALA A 26 -4.80 -14.28 -2.50
N ALA A 27 -5.53 -15.37 -2.24
CA ALA A 27 -5.54 -16.54 -3.11
C ALA A 27 -6.05 -16.28 -4.54
N ARG A 28 -6.76 -15.16 -4.79
CA ARG A 28 -7.24 -14.77 -6.13
C ARG A 28 -6.16 -14.08 -6.96
N TYR A 29 -5.06 -13.66 -6.36
CA TYR A 29 -3.99 -12.88 -6.99
C TYR A 29 -2.62 -13.57 -6.83
N PRO A 30 -2.39 -14.73 -7.47
CA PRO A 30 -1.15 -15.50 -7.31
C PRO A 30 0.09 -14.78 -7.85
N ASP A 31 -0.08 -13.84 -8.78
CA ASP A 31 1.01 -13.04 -9.38
C ASP A 31 1.35 -11.76 -8.59
N VAL A 32 0.63 -11.50 -7.49
CA VAL A 32 0.86 -10.34 -6.62
C VAL A 32 1.49 -10.80 -5.31
N ASP A 33 2.59 -10.18 -4.92
CA ASP A 33 3.09 -10.32 -3.55
C ASP A 33 2.13 -9.57 -2.61
N MET A 34 1.18 -10.31 -2.04
CA MET A 34 0.13 -9.69 -1.23
C MET A 34 0.72 -9.00 0.00
N ALA A 35 1.80 -9.52 0.59
CA ALA A 35 2.40 -8.89 1.76
C ALA A 35 2.98 -7.51 1.41
N ASP A 36 3.74 -7.41 0.32
CA ASP A 36 4.27 -6.13 -0.17
C ASP A 36 3.15 -5.18 -0.60
N ALA A 37 2.17 -5.67 -1.35
CA ALA A 37 1.06 -4.85 -1.84
C ALA A 37 0.28 -4.19 -0.70
N LEU A 38 -0.01 -4.93 0.38
CA LEU A 38 -0.71 -4.39 1.55
C LEU A 38 0.13 -3.34 2.29
N VAL A 39 1.45 -3.52 2.38
CA VAL A 39 2.37 -2.50 2.93
C VAL A 39 2.32 -1.22 2.09
N GLN A 40 2.41 -1.34 0.77
CA GLN A 40 2.34 -0.17 -0.12
C GLN A 40 1.00 0.54 0.03
N ILE A 41 -0.12 -0.18 -0.04
CA ILE A 41 -1.48 0.39 0.11
C ILE A 41 -1.61 1.14 1.44
N LYS A 42 -1.19 0.53 2.55
CA LYS A 42 -1.24 1.17 3.87
C LYS A 42 -0.35 2.41 3.95
N GLY A 43 0.85 2.37 3.36
CA GLY A 43 1.75 3.51 3.25
C GLY A 43 1.10 4.66 2.49
N TYR A 44 0.55 4.38 1.31
CA TYR A 44 -0.14 5.37 0.48
C TYR A 44 -1.37 5.98 1.19
N GLN A 45 -2.18 5.17 1.87
CA GLN A 45 -3.33 5.65 2.65
C GLN A 45 -2.90 6.58 3.79
N ALA A 46 -1.83 6.23 4.51
CA ALA A 46 -1.29 7.05 5.58
C ALA A 46 -0.75 8.41 5.07
N ILE A 47 -0.08 8.41 3.92
CA ILE A 47 0.42 9.64 3.29
C ILE A 47 -0.72 10.49 2.75
N LYS A 48 -1.74 9.90 2.12
CA LYS A 48 -2.93 10.61 1.63
C LYS A 48 -3.60 11.44 2.74
N GLN A 49 -3.61 10.94 3.97
CA GLN A 49 -4.16 11.66 5.12
C GLN A 49 -3.25 12.78 5.63
N LYS A 50 -1.92 12.58 5.63
CA LYS A 50 -0.96 13.53 6.22
C LYS A 50 -0.53 14.64 5.25
N VAL A 51 -0.37 14.32 3.97
CA VAL A 51 0.19 15.25 2.96
C VAL A 51 -0.49 15.00 1.60
N PRO A 52 -1.65 15.63 1.31
CA PRO A 52 -2.34 15.44 0.03
C PRO A 52 -1.49 15.85 -1.19
N ALA A 53 -0.47 16.69 -1.01
CA ALA A 53 0.45 17.12 -2.09
C ALA A 53 1.42 16.02 -2.57
N TRP A 54 1.59 14.92 -1.84
CA TRP A 54 2.50 13.83 -2.24
C TRP A 54 1.92 12.85 -3.26
N TYR A 55 0.63 13.00 -3.59
CA TYR A 55 -0.02 12.21 -4.64
C TYR A 55 0.62 12.40 -6.03
N ALA A 56 1.42 13.46 -6.22
CA ALA A 56 2.12 13.75 -7.48
C ALA A 56 3.44 12.98 -7.66
N CYS A 57 3.93 12.24 -6.66
CA CYS A 57 5.19 11.49 -6.76
C CYS A 57 4.93 9.99 -6.98
N GLU A 58 4.85 9.59 -8.24
CA GLU A 58 4.55 8.22 -8.72
C GLU A 58 5.66 7.18 -8.42
N SER A 59 6.67 7.55 -7.63
CA SER A 59 7.89 6.76 -7.36
C SER A 59 8.11 6.44 -5.88
N LEU A 60 7.12 6.65 -5.01
CA LEU A 60 7.20 6.28 -3.60
C LEU A 60 7.10 4.75 -3.43
N GLN A 61 8.15 4.13 -2.88
CA GLN A 61 8.10 2.76 -2.38
C GLN A 61 8.23 2.79 -0.86
N PHE A 62 7.26 2.20 -0.18
CA PHE A 62 7.28 2.05 1.27
C PHE A 62 8.06 0.78 1.62
N PRO A 63 9.14 0.85 2.40
CA PRO A 63 9.84 -0.35 2.81
C PRO A 63 8.95 -1.23 3.70
N PRO A 64 9.11 -2.58 3.67
CA PRO A 64 8.37 -3.51 4.53
C PRO A 64 8.59 -3.24 6.02
N THR A 65 9.74 -2.67 6.37
CA THR A 65 10.06 -2.17 7.71
C THR A 65 9.63 -0.72 7.87
N LEU A 66 8.42 -0.35 7.47
CA LEU A 66 7.79 0.80 8.08
C LEU A 66 7.02 0.28 9.28
N SER A 67 7.61 0.43 10.47
CA SER A 67 6.86 0.45 11.73
C SER A 67 5.81 1.56 11.63
N LEU A 68 4.70 1.21 10.99
CA LEU A 68 3.47 1.98 10.90
C LEU A 68 2.56 1.64 12.09
N GLU A 69 3.10 0.92 13.08
CA GLU A 69 2.57 0.86 14.43
C GLU A 69 3.04 2.13 15.15
N GLN A 70 2.09 2.95 15.58
CA GLN A 70 2.29 4.15 16.42
C GLN A 70 2.69 5.44 15.68
N SER A 71 1.86 5.89 14.75
CA SER A 71 1.43 7.30 14.90
C SER A 71 0.09 7.24 15.59
N SER A 72 0.13 7.41 16.91
CA SER A 72 -1.02 7.61 17.77
C SER A 72 -1.94 8.65 17.14
N SER A 73 -3.21 8.29 17.00
CA SER A 73 -4.25 9.28 16.96
C SER A 73 -5.20 8.89 18.06
N GLU A 74 -5.14 9.63 19.17
CA GLU A 74 -6.29 9.97 20.01
C GLU A 74 -5.90 11.18 20.89
N ALA A 75 -6.55 12.32 20.57
CA ALA A 75 -6.77 13.58 21.30
C ALA A 75 -5.59 14.48 21.74
#